data_AF-A0A938QEA9-F1
#
_entry.id   AF-A0A938QEA9-F1
#
_cell.length_a   1.000
_cell.length_b   1.000
_cell.length_c   1.000
_cell.angle_alpha   90.00
_cell.angle_beta   90.00
_cell.angle_gamma   90.00
#
_symmetry.space_group_name_H-M   'P 1'
#
loop_
_entity.id
_entity.type
_entity.pdbx_description
1 polymer ?
#
loop_
_entity_poly.entity_id
_entity_poly.type
_entity_poly.pdbx_seq_one_letter_code
_entity_poly.pdbx_strand_id
1 'polypeptide(L)'
;MIEVDLKNKPSDLVQQNPYGKVPVLVDDGAVIYESAIINEYLQEKFPEPRLLPSDLVERSKVRIWVDFFNSRVHPTASDLQKQREPEKARERMKQHLDTLEKEMTGREFLVGKHMTLADVTYIPFYTRRQRYTVEINANYPNLKRWGEALIARPEVAKTL
;
A
#
# COMPACT_ATOMS: atom_id res chain seq x y z
N MET A 1 -14.08 -11.80 -7.64
CA MET A 1 -14.12 -10.49 -6.94
C MET A 1 -15.54 -10.00 -6.98
N ILE A 2 -16.11 -9.62 -5.83
CA ILE A 2 -17.40 -8.94 -5.77
C ILE A 2 -17.11 -7.45 -5.67
N GLU A 3 -17.66 -6.65 -6.59
CA GLU A 3 -17.50 -5.20 -6.57
C GLU A 3 -18.49 -4.56 -5.61
N VAL A 4 -18.04 -3.54 -4.87
CA VAL A 4 -18.84 -2.82 -3.88
C VAL A 4 -18.89 -1.35 -4.26
N ASP A 5 -20.09 -0.82 -4.51
CA ASP A 5 -20.28 0.61 -4.67
C ASP A 5 -20.11 1.31 -3.30
N LEU A 6 -19.07 2.14 -3.18
CA LEU A 6 -18.77 2.86 -1.94
C LEU A 6 -19.79 3.96 -1.61
N LYS A 7 -20.59 4.40 -2.58
CA LYS A 7 -21.70 5.36 -2.37
C LYS A 7 -23.00 4.67 -1.97
N ASN A 8 -23.18 3.40 -2.36
CA ASN A 8 -24.34 2.59 -2.03
C ASN A 8 -23.89 1.21 -1.53
N LYS A 9 -23.37 1.18 -0.31
CA LYS A 9 -22.77 -0.02 0.26
C LYS A 9 -23.83 -1.09 0.54
N PRO A 10 -23.57 -2.37 0.21
CA PRO A 10 -24.42 -3.48 0.62
C PRO A 10 -24.64 -3.49 2.13
N SER A 11 -25.88 -3.77 2.56
CA SER A 11 -26.26 -3.77 3.98
C SER A 11 -25.56 -4.87 4.78
N ASP A 12 -25.16 -5.96 4.12
CA ASP A 12 -24.42 -7.07 4.70
C ASP A 12 -22.91 -6.80 4.86
N LEU A 13 -22.35 -5.76 4.24
CA LEU A 13 -20.94 -5.41 4.42
C LEU A 13 -20.59 -5.14 5.89
N VAL A 14 -21.49 -4.52 6.65
CA VAL A 14 -21.28 -4.27 8.09
C VAL A 14 -21.32 -5.56 8.91
N GLN A 15 -22.03 -6.59 8.43
CA GLN A 15 -22.04 -7.90 9.07
C GLN A 15 -20.70 -8.61 8.91
N GLN A 16 -20.00 -8.36 7.80
CA GLN A 16 -18.68 -8.94 7.52
C GLN A 16 -17.53 -8.10 8.11
N ASN A 17 -17.61 -6.78 8.01
CA ASN A 17 -16.63 -5.86 8.57
C ASN A 17 -17.35 -4.78 9.40
N PRO A 18 -17.22 -4.77 10.74
CA PRO A 18 -17.91 -3.80 11.59
C PRO A 18 -17.52 -2.35 11.30
N TYR A 19 -16.39 -2.10 10.63
CA TYR A 19 -16.00 -0.76 10.18
C TYR A 19 -16.70 -0.32 8.88
N GLY A 20 -17.43 -1.22 8.21
CA GLY A 20 -18.11 -0.95 6.95
C GLY A 20 -17.14 -0.55 5.82
N LYS A 21 -15.93 -1.11 5.82
CA LYS A 21 -14.87 -0.81 4.86
C LYS A 21 -14.54 -2.04 4.01
N VAL A 22 -13.96 -1.77 2.84
CA VAL A 22 -13.35 -2.77 1.95
C VAL A 22 -11.83 -2.54 1.91
N PRO A 23 -11.02 -3.55 1.56
CA PRO A 23 -11.40 -4.92 1.20
C PRO A 23 -11.84 -5.79 2.39
N VAL A 24 -12.62 -6.83 2.08
CA VAL A 24 -12.95 -7.96 2.96
C VAL A 24 -12.67 -9.24 2.17
N LEU A 25 -11.98 -10.19 2.80
CA LEU A 25 -11.77 -11.53 2.29
C LEU A 25 -12.70 -12.49 3.03
N VAL A 26 -13.44 -13.30 2.29
CA VAL A 26 -14.18 -14.45 2.82
C VAL A 26 -13.54 -15.71 2.29
N ASP A 27 -13.09 -16.58 3.18
CA ASP A 27 -12.39 -17.82 2.85
C ASP A 27 -12.94 -18.96 3.72
N ASP A 28 -13.59 -19.95 3.09
CA ASP A 28 -14.25 -21.07 3.78
C ASP A 28 -15.16 -20.65 4.96
N GLY A 29 -15.84 -19.51 4.82
CA GLY A 29 -16.73 -18.93 5.84
C GLY A 29 -16.03 -18.06 6.88
N ALA A 30 -14.69 -18.06 6.94
CA ALA A 30 -13.93 -17.11 7.75
C ALA A 30 -13.94 -15.73 7.08
N VAL A 31 -14.12 -14.67 7.89
CA VAL A 31 -14.12 -13.28 7.42
C VAL A 31 -12.89 -12.56 7.93
N ILE A 32 -12.11 -12.00 7.00
CA ILE A 32 -10.85 -11.31 7.28
C ILE A 32 -10.92 -9.92 6.64
N TYR A 33 -10.63 -8.88 7.43
CA TYR A 33 -10.61 -7.49 6.99
C TYR A 33 -9.32 -6.80 7.45
N GLU A 34 -9.11 -5.57 6.99
CA GLU A 34 -7.83 -4.84 6.96
C GLU A 34 -6.86 -5.38 5.91
N SER A 35 -6.54 -4.54 4.92
CA SER A 35 -5.75 -4.96 3.74
C SER A 35 -4.38 -5.56 4.09
N ALA A 36 -3.67 -5.01 5.07
CA ALA A 36 -2.38 -5.55 5.51
C ALA A 36 -2.52 -6.95 6.15
N ILE A 37 -3.60 -7.18 6.90
CA ILE A 37 -3.89 -8.48 7.53
C ILE A 37 -4.32 -9.51 6.48
N ILE A 38 -5.18 -9.11 5.52
CA ILE A 38 -5.53 -9.92 4.35
C ILE A 38 -4.27 -10.33 3.59
N ASN A 39 -3.34 -9.41 3.36
CA ASN A 39 -2.10 -9.69 2.63
C ASN A 39 -1.19 -10.67 3.37
N GLU A 40 -1.02 -10.54 4.69
CA GLU A 40 -0.26 -11.55 5.47
C GLU A 40 -0.95 -12.91 5.45
N TYR A 41 -2.27 -12.96 5.61
CA TYR A 41 -3.04 -14.20 5.52
C TYR A 41 -2.85 -14.90 4.17
N LEU A 42 -2.95 -14.16 3.07
CA LEU A 42 -2.74 -14.71 1.73
C LEU A 42 -1.30 -15.18 1.52
N GLN A 43 -0.30 -14.49 2.08
CA GLN A 43 1.10 -14.91 2.03
C GLN A 43 1.35 -16.20 2.83
N GLU A 44 0.66 -16.40 3.95
CA GLU A 44 0.78 -17.64 4.73
C GLU A 44 0.04 -18.80 4.06
N LYS A 45 -1.15 -18.56 3.51
CA LYS A 45 -1.94 -19.57 2.79
C LYS A 45 -1.31 -19.96 1.44
N PHE A 46 -0.71 -19.00 0.75
CA PHE A 46 -0.05 -19.17 -0.55
C PHE A 46 1.40 -18.68 -0.45
N PRO A 47 2.34 -19.52 0.04
CA PRO A 47 3.69 -19.09 0.37
C PRO A 47 4.55 -18.67 -0.83
N GLU A 48 4.13 -19.01 -2.05
CA GLU A 48 4.84 -18.68 -3.28
C GLU A 48 3.96 -17.81 -4.21
N PRO A 49 4.49 -16.68 -4.73
CA PRO A 49 5.83 -16.16 -4.48
C PRO A 49 5.98 -15.61 -3.05
N ARG A 50 7.18 -15.72 -2.48
CA ARG A 50 7.46 -15.21 -1.13
C ARG A 50 7.57 -13.68 -1.09
N LEU A 51 6.53 -13.01 -0.60
CA LEU A 51 6.47 -11.55 -0.39
C LEU A 51 6.77 -11.14 1.07
N LEU A 52 6.88 -12.10 1.99
CA LEU A 52 7.31 -11.86 3.36
C LEU A 52 8.56 -12.70 3.66
N PRO A 53 9.72 -12.08 3.93
CA PRO A 53 10.96 -12.81 4.20
C PRO A 53 10.85 -13.74 5.41
N SER A 54 11.59 -14.85 5.38
CA SER A 54 11.71 -15.78 6.51
C SER A 54 12.65 -15.27 7.60
N ASP A 55 13.64 -14.44 7.23
CA ASP A 55 14.53 -13.80 8.18
C ASP A 55 13.73 -12.85 9.09
N LEU A 56 13.95 -12.96 10.40
CA LEU A 56 13.18 -12.22 11.39
C LEU A 56 13.37 -10.71 11.28
N VAL A 57 14.58 -10.26 10.92
CA VAL A 57 14.91 -8.84 10.82
C VAL A 57 14.32 -8.25 9.55
N GLU A 58 14.51 -8.90 8.40
CA GLU A 58 13.91 -8.45 7.14
C GLU A 58 12.38 -8.47 7.19
N ARG A 59 11.78 -9.50 7.79
CA ARG A 59 10.33 -9.55 8.03
C ARG A 59 9.83 -8.38 8.87
N SER A 60 10.58 -8.03 9.91
CA SER A 60 10.26 -6.88 10.76
C SER A 60 10.38 -5.56 9.98
N LYS A 61 11.40 -5.43 9.11
CA LYS A 61 11.54 -4.26 8.22
C LYS A 61 10.39 -4.13 7.24
N VAL A 62 9.90 -5.25 6.68
CA VAL A 62 8.70 -5.24 5.82
C VAL A 62 7.52 -4.66 6.59
N ARG A 63 7.26 -5.16 7.79
CA ARG A 63 6.15 -4.68 8.63
C ARG A 63 6.29 -3.22 9.03
N ILE A 64 7.50 -2.72 9.28
CA ILE A 64 7.76 -1.30 9.55
C ILE A 64 7.34 -0.43 8.36
N TRP A 65 7.67 -0.83 7.13
CA TRP A 65 7.29 -0.06 5.94
C TRP A 65 5.80 -0.16 5.60
N VAL A 66 5.16 -1.30 5.87
CA VAL A 66 3.69 -1.42 5.79
C VAL A 66 3.01 -0.51 6.82
N ASP A 67 3.51 -0.48 8.07
CA ASP A 67 2.99 0.43 9.09
C ASP A 67 3.23 1.90 8.73
N PHE A 68 4.42 2.26 8.24
CA PHE A 68 4.71 3.63 7.81
C PHE A 68 3.71 4.11 6.75
N PHE A 69 3.35 3.24 5.81
CA PHE A 69 2.29 3.57 4.85
C PHE A 69 0.95 3.80 5.55
N ASN A 70 0.49 2.84 6.35
CA ASN A 70 -0.82 2.87 6.98
C ASN A 70 -0.99 4.02 7.98
N SER A 71 0.06 4.35 8.73
CA SER A 71 0.04 5.36 9.79
C SER A 71 0.45 6.76 9.32
N ARG A 72 1.19 6.89 8.22
CA ARG A 72 1.72 8.18 7.72
C ARG A 72 1.24 8.53 6.32
N VAL A 73 1.59 7.71 5.33
CA VAL A 73 1.39 8.05 3.91
C VAL A 73 -0.09 8.05 3.55
N HIS A 74 -0.81 6.99 3.87
CA HIS A 74 -2.21 6.83 3.51
C HIS A 74 -3.14 7.87 4.17
N PRO A 75 -3.03 8.18 5.48
CA PRO A 75 -3.79 9.26 6.10
C PRO A 75 -3.50 10.62 5.45
N THR A 76 -2.23 10.93 5.19
CA THR A 76 -1.84 12.19 4.55
C THR A 76 -2.36 12.29 3.12
N ALA A 77 -2.33 11.19 2.35
CA ALA A 77 -2.94 11.14 1.02
C ALA A 77 -4.46 11.34 1.07
N SER A 78 -5.14 10.76 2.07
CA SER A 78 -6.57 11.00 2.32
C SER A 78 -6.87 12.45 2.68
N ASP A 79 -6.02 13.10 3.49
CA ASP A 79 -6.17 14.52 3.85
C ASP A 79 -6.04 15.41 2.60
N LEU A 80 -5.02 15.17 1.76
CA LEU A 80 -4.86 15.87 0.48
C LEU A 80 -6.08 15.67 -0.42
N GLN A 81 -6.56 14.43 -0.56
CA GLN A 81 -7.73 14.12 -1.37
C GLN A 81 -8.99 14.85 -0.88
N LYS A 82 -9.16 14.97 0.44
CA LYS A 82 -10.32 15.58 1.09
C LYS A 82 -10.13 17.06 1.39
N GLN A 83 -9.00 17.66 0.96
CA GLN A 83 -8.63 19.05 1.23
C GLN A 83 -8.63 19.42 2.72
N ARG A 84 -8.17 18.50 3.58
CA ARG A 84 -8.05 18.72 5.04
C ARG A 84 -6.68 19.29 5.35
N GLU A 85 -6.64 20.54 5.84
CA GLU A 85 -5.40 21.25 6.13
C GLU A 85 -4.33 21.09 5.02
N PRO A 86 -4.68 21.40 3.75
CA PRO A 86 -3.92 20.96 2.58
C PRO A 86 -2.45 21.40 2.59
N GLU A 87 -2.15 22.61 3.08
CA GLU A 87 -0.75 23.06 3.18
C GLU A 87 0.08 22.19 4.15
N LYS A 88 -0.47 21.87 5.33
CA LYS A 88 0.19 20.98 6.28
C LYS A 88 0.30 19.55 5.74
N ALA A 89 -0.74 19.09 5.03
CA ALA A 89 -0.73 17.76 4.42
C ALA A 89 0.32 17.65 3.30
N ARG A 90 0.53 18.71 2.49
CA ARG A 90 1.60 18.76 1.48
C ARG A 90 2.97 18.70 2.12
N GLU A 91 3.20 19.44 3.20
CA GLU A 91 4.47 19.40 3.93
C GLU A 91 4.75 18.01 4.52
N ARG A 92 3.75 17.39 5.18
CA ARG A 92 3.88 16.01 5.67
C ARG A 92 4.15 15.02 4.54
N MET A 93 3.44 15.15 3.42
CA MET A 93 3.63 14.27 2.27
C MET A 93 5.05 14.42 1.70
N LYS A 94 5.55 15.65 1.57
CA LYS A 94 6.92 15.92 1.16
C LYS A 94 7.92 15.19 2.07
N GLN A 95 7.76 15.29 3.39
CA GLN A 95 8.63 14.60 4.36
C GLN A 95 8.58 13.08 4.21
N HIS A 96 7.41 12.52 3.90
CA HIS A 96 7.27 11.07 3.65
C HIS A 96 7.96 10.65 2.35
N LEU A 97 7.84 11.43 1.28
CA LEU A 97 8.54 11.18 0.01
C LEU A 97 10.06 11.30 0.17
N ASP A 98 10.54 12.33 0.88
CA ASP A 98 11.97 12.51 1.20
C ASP A 98 12.53 11.29 1.98
N THR A 99 11.73 10.77 2.93
CA THR A 99 12.09 9.58 3.71
C THR A 99 12.20 8.33 2.82
N LEU A 100 11.22 8.12 1.94
CA LEU A 100 11.23 7.00 0.99
C LEU A 100 12.41 7.10 0.01
N GLU A 101 12.71 8.31 -0.49
CA GLU A 101 13.76 8.53 -1.49
C GLU A 101 15.13 8.20 -0.92
N LYS A 102 15.36 8.64 0.32
CA LYS A 102 16.57 8.30 1.06
C LYS A 102 16.67 6.78 1.28
N GLU A 103 15.60 6.12 1.71
CA GLU A 103 15.66 4.68 1.99
C GLU A 103 15.95 3.86 0.73
N MET A 104 15.41 4.27 -0.42
CA MET A 104 15.61 3.57 -1.70
C MET A 104 17.00 3.78 -2.31
N THR A 105 17.86 4.61 -1.71
CA THR A 105 19.21 4.84 -2.23
C THR A 105 19.98 3.52 -2.29
N GLY A 106 20.38 3.12 -3.50
CA GLY A 106 21.10 1.87 -3.75
C GLY A 106 20.26 0.60 -3.62
N ARG A 107 18.93 0.70 -3.57
CA ARG A 107 18.02 -0.45 -3.45
C ARG A 107 17.10 -0.58 -4.64
N GLU A 108 16.80 -1.81 -5.01
CA GLU A 108 15.80 -2.10 -6.05
C GLU A 108 14.38 -2.08 -5.48
N PHE A 109 14.19 -2.64 -4.29
CA PHE A 109 12.94 -2.75 -3.52
C PHE A 109 13.07 -2.07 -2.15
N LEU A 110 11.96 -1.82 -1.46
CA LEU A 110 11.98 -1.20 -0.12
C LEU A 110 12.78 -2.04 0.90
N VAL A 111 12.62 -3.37 0.84
CA VAL A 111 13.28 -4.30 1.76
C VAL A 111 13.87 -5.48 1.00
N GLY A 112 15.12 -5.82 1.32
CA GLY A 112 15.79 -6.99 0.75
C GLY A 112 16.12 -6.85 -0.73
N LYS A 113 16.19 -7.99 -1.43
CA LYS A 113 16.59 -8.09 -2.84
C LYS A 113 15.43 -8.46 -3.78
N HIS A 114 14.24 -8.68 -3.23
CA HIS A 114 13.06 -9.10 -3.97
C HIS A 114 11.86 -8.27 -3.54
N MET A 115 10.81 -8.27 -4.36
CA MET A 115 9.56 -7.60 -4.04
C MET A 115 8.93 -8.22 -2.78
N THR A 116 8.43 -7.36 -1.89
CA THR A 116 7.81 -7.76 -0.62
C THR A 116 6.43 -7.13 -0.44
N LEU A 117 5.73 -7.50 0.63
CA LEU A 117 4.49 -6.83 1.05
C LEU A 117 4.68 -5.33 1.33
N ALA A 118 5.91 -4.89 1.64
CA ALA A 118 6.22 -3.46 1.74
C ALA A 118 6.04 -2.78 0.39
N ASP A 119 6.50 -3.38 -0.71
CA ASP A 119 6.34 -2.82 -2.05
C ASP A 119 4.87 -2.85 -2.50
N VAL A 120 4.20 -3.99 -2.29
CA VAL A 120 2.76 -4.19 -2.65
C VAL A 120 1.87 -3.11 -2.05
N THR A 121 2.11 -2.78 -0.78
CA THR A 121 1.33 -1.79 -0.02
C THR A 121 1.28 -0.41 -0.69
N TYR A 122 2.35 -0.02 -1.40
CA TYR A 122 2.46 1.31 -1.99
C TYR A 122 1.99 1.39 -3.44
N ILE A 123 1.80 0.25 -4.12
CA ILE A 123 1.38 0.22 -5.53
C ILE A 123 0.11 1.05 -5.76
N PRO A 124 -0.99 0.87 -5.00
CA PRO A 124 -2.21 1.65 -5.24
C PRO A 124 -2.00 3.14 -5.05
N PHE A 125 -1.17 3.54 -4.08
CA PHE A 125 -0.81 4.93 -3.87
C PHE A 125 -0.03 5.50 -5.04
N TYR A 126 0.99 4.78 -5.52
CA TYR A 126 1.79 5.23 -6.66
C TYR A 126 0.94 5.38 -7.92
N THR A 127 0.11 4.38 -8.26
CA THR A 127 -0.79 4.45 -9.42
C THR A 127 -1.76 5.62 -9.32
N ARG A 128 -2.30 5.89 -8.13
CA ARG A 128 -3.34 6.92 -7.92
C ARG A 128 -2.78 8.27 -7.47
N ARG A 129 -1.47 8.47 -7.46
CA ARG A 129 -0.80 9.68 -6.91
C ARG A 129 -1.39 11.01 -7.40
N GLN A 130 -1.80 11.08 -8.66
CA GLN A 130 -2.45 12.27 -9.23
C GLN A 130 -3.77 12.63 -8.54
N ARG A 131 -4.56 11.64 -8.08
CA ARG A 131 -5.79 11.86 -7.29
C ARG A 131 -5.51 12.55 -5.96
N TYR A 132 -4.30 12.38 -5.43
CA TYR A 132 -3.86 12.98 -4.17
C TYR A 132 -3.09 14.29 -4.39
N THR A 133 -3.00 14.80 -5.63
CA THR A 133 -2.13 15.94 -5.99
C THR A 133 -0.67 15.74 -5.58
N VAL A 134 -0.22 14.48 -5.57
CA VAL A 134 1.15 14.11 -5.24
C VAL A 134 1.96 13.92 -6.52
N GLU A 135 3.05 14.67 -6.63
CA GLU A 135 3.99 14.59 -7.74
C GLU A 135 5.27 13.87 -7.33
N ILE A 136 5.63 12.84 -8.09
CA ILE A 136 6.92 12.15 -7.99
C ILE A 136 7.70 12.55 -9.24
N ASN A 137 8.49 13.62 -9.12
CA ASN A 137 9.21 14.27 -10.21
C ASN A 137 10.72 13.98 -10.14
N ALA A 138 11.54 14.77 -10.85
CA ALA A 138 12.98 14.59 -10.92
C ALA A 138 13.72 14.69 -9.56
N ASN A 139 13.08 15.24 -8.52
CA ASN A 139 13.64 15.27 -7.17
C ASN A 139 13.57 13.91 -6.44
N TYR A 140 12.78 12.96 -6.96
CA TYR A 140 12.60 11.63 -6.38
C TYR A 140 12.95 10.52 -7.38
N PRO A 141 14.18 10.49 -7.92
CA PRO A 141 14.55 9.56 -8.99
C PRO A 141 14.46 8.08 -8.55
N ASN A 142 14.78 7.75 -7.30
CA ASN A 142 14.70 6.37 -6.82
C ASN A 142 13.24 5.92 -6.69
N LEU A 143 12.37 6.76 -6.11
CA LEU A 143 10.93 6.49 -6.03
C LEU A 143 10.32 6.32 -7.40
N LYS A 144 10.66 7.21 -8.34
CA LYS A 144 10.14 7.19 -9.70
C LYS A 144 10.51 5.87 -10.37
N ARG A 145 11.80 5.51 -10.35
CA ARG A 145 12.30 4.24 -10.90
C ARG A 145 11.59 3.04 -10.28
N TRP A 146 11.52 2.99 -8.96
CA TRP A 146 10.91 1.88 -8.22
C TRP A 146 9.42 1.75 -8.54
N GLY A 147 8.65 2.84 -8.46
CA GLY A 147 7.22 2.82 -8.70
C GLY A 147 6.88 2.50 -10.17
N GLU A 148 7.63 3.04 -11.13
CA GLU A 148 7.48 2.69 -12.56
C GLU A 148 7.77 1.20 -12.80
N ALA A 149 8.81 0.65 -12.19
CA ALA A 149 9.13 -0.77 -12.30
C ALA A 149 8.03 -1.65 -11.68
N LEU A 150 7.45 -1.25 -10.54
CA LEU A 150 6.37 -2.00 -9.89
C LEU A 150 5.11 -2.04 -10.75
N ILE A 151 4.64 -0.90 -11.27
CA ILE A 151 3.40 -0.85 -12.08
C ILE A 151 3.55 -1.51 -13.45
N ALA A 152 4.78 -1.64 -13.96
CA ALA A 152 5.05 -2.34 -15.22
C ALA A 152 5.03 -3.88 -15.09
N ARG A 153 5.00 -4.43 -13.87
CA ARG A 153 4.93 -5.89 -13.66
C ARG A 153 3.61 -6.45 -14.19
N PRO A 154 3.59 -7.55 -14.96
CA PRO A 154 2.37 -8.10 -15.54
C PRO A 154 1.27 -8.41 -14.52
N GLU A 155 1.65 -8.88 -13.33
CA GLU A 155 0.73 -9.20 -12.24
C GLU A 155 0.08 -7.95 -11.65
N VAL A 156 0.82 -6.84 -11.62
CA VAL A 156 0.34 -5.55 -11.12
C VAL A 156 -0.51 -4.85 -12.18
N ALA A 157 -0.03 -4.80 -13.42
CA ALA A 157 -0.72 -4.14 -14.53
C ALA A 157 -2.14 -4.66 -14.76
N LYS A 158 -2.40 -5.95 -14.47
CA LYS A 158 -3.74 -6.56 -14.55
C LYS A 158 -4.72 -6.08 -13.46
N THR A 159 -4.23 -5.40 -12.43
CA THR A 159 -5.02 -4.94 -11.27
C THR A 159 -5.29 -3.44 -11.27
N LEU A 160 -4.69 -2.70 -12.21
CA LEU A 160 -4.82 -1.24 -12.34
C LEU A 160 -6.03 -0.89 -13.20
#